data_AF-A0A218QUU5-F1
#
_entry.id   AF-A0A218QUU5-F1
#
_cell.length_a   1.000
_cell.length_b   1.000
_cell.length_c   1.000
_cell.angle_alpha   90.00
_cell.angle_beta   90.00
_cell.angle_gamma   90.00
#
_symmetry.space_group_name_H-M   'P 1'
#
loop_
_entity.id
_entity.type
_entity.pdbx_description
1 polymer ?
#
loop_
_entity_poly.entity_id
_entity_poly.type
_entity_poly.pdbx_seq_one_letter_code
_entity_poly.pdbx_strand_id
1 'polypeptide(L)'
;MGYALGTKRTKGWFYFYLGGKPTDEIHSCVLCKSPIDALSCGALGIAANSGMPQTRMMFLAVDSPKSLPLDFLSKVRAITVACSHDDMGRSMAQAIKELLPHSNIVQPQALDWNAELLQYSRQEKVRLQEAEKKKNRGLER
;
A
#
# COMPACT_ATOMS: atom_id res chain seq x y z
N MET A 1 15.77 14.69 -5.25
CA MET A 1 14.47 14.50 -4.57
C MET A 1 14.75 14.26 -3.10
N GLY A 2 14.25 15.12 -2.22
CA GLY A 2 14.49 15.06 -0.77
C GLY A 2 13.38 15.80 -0.02
N TYR A 3 13.39 15.72 1.31
CA TYR A 3 12.46 16.45 2.16
C TYR A 3 12.62 17.97 1.96
N ALA A 4 11.52 18.73 2.09
CA ALA A 4 11.57 20.18 2.08
C ALA A 4 12.55 20.68 3.16
N LEU A 5 13.32 21.73 2.85
CA LEU A 5 14.33 22.26 3.76
C LEU A 5 13.72 22.55 5.14
N GLY A 6 14.32 22.04 6.21
CA GLY A 6 13.82 22.20 7.58
C GLY A 6 12.80 21.14 8.04
N THR A 7 12.33 20.26 7.15
CA THR A 7 11.44 19.14 7.54
C THR A 7 12.25 17.90 7.91
N LYS A 8 11.78 17.17 8.92
CA LYS A 8 12.35 15.87 9.31
C LYS A 8 11.38 14.78 8.88
N ARG A 9 11.92 13.68 8.34
CA ARG A 9 11.13 12.47 8.04
C ARG A 9 10.31 11.99 9.24
N THR A 10 10.88 12.11 10.45
CA THR A 10 10.22 11.75 11.72
C THR A 10 9.13 12.72 12.17
N LYS A 11 8.96 13.85 11.49
CA LYS A 11 8.00 14.92 11.82
C LYS A 11 6.98 15.18 10.70
N GLY A 12 6.93 14.33 9.68
CA GLY A 12 6.04 14.50 8.54
C GLY A 12 5.42 13.18 8.11
N TRP A 13 4.31 13.30 7.41
CA TRP A 13 3.58 12.17 6.82
C TRP A 13 3.59 12.31 5.32
N PHE A 14 3.84 11.18 4.64
CA PHE A 14 3.49 11.05 3.24
C PHE A 14 2.18 10.30 3.15
N TYR A 15 1.21 10.85 2.43
CA TYR A 15 -0.04 10.16 2.20
C TYR A 15 -0.63 10.49 0.82
N PHE A 16 -1.50 9.62 0.35
CA PHE A 16 -2.35 9.87 -0.80
C PHE A 16 -3.68 9.13 -0.66
N TYR A 17 -4.64 9.51 -1.50
CA TYR A 17 -5.95 8.87 -1.54
C TYR A 17 -6.13 8.05 -2.81
N LEU A 18 -6.92 6.98 -2.70
CA LEU A 18 -7.33 6.15 -3.81
C LEU A 18 -8.82 5.81 -3.69
N GLY A 19 -9.54 5.84 -4.81
CA GLY A 19 -10.96 5.50 -4.86
C GLY A 19 -11.88 6.56 -4.25
N GLY A 20 -13.18 6.33 -4.38
CA GLY A 20 -14.23 7.25 -3.92
C GLY A 20 -14.18 8.64 -4.56
N LYS A 21 -14.96 9.58 -4.01
CA LYS A 21 -14.98 10.99 -4.41
C LYS A 21 -14.05 11.84 -3.51
N PRO A 22 -13.55 12.98 -3.99
CA PRO A 22 -12.69 13.88 -3.20
C PRO A 22 -13.30 14.45 -1.92
N THR A 23 -14.62 14.37 -1.75
CA THR A 23 -15.35 14.83 -0.55
C THR A 23 -15.77 13.69 0.38
N ASP A 24 -15.59 12.44 -0.03
CA ASP A 24 -16.01 11.29 0.78
C ASP A 24 -15.14 11.17 2.02
N GLU A 25 -15.73 10.68 3.11
CA GLU A 25 -14.97 10.31 4.30
C GLU A 25 -14.00 9.16 4.01
N ILE A 26 -12.90 9.15 4.75
CA ILE A 26 -11.88 8.09 4.63
C ILE A 26 -12.44 6.83 5.28
N HIS A 27 -12.78 5.84 4.46
CA HIS A 27 -13.34 4.58 4.94
C HIS A 27 -12.25 3.67 5.50
N SER A 28 -11.11 3.59 4.83
CA SER A 28 -9.99 2.76 5.24
C SER A 28 -8.65 3.46 5.11
N CYS A 29 -7.69 3.06 5.95
CA CYS A 29 -6.33 3.54 5.92
C CYS A 29 -5.33 2.38 5.88
N VAL A 30 -4.38 2.42 4.93
CA VAL A 30 -3.26 1.49 4.84
C VAL A 30 -2.00 2.19 5.34
N LEU A 31 -1.45 1.70 6.44
CA LEU A 31 -0.24 2.20 7.07
C LEU A 31 0.98 1.46 6.53
N CYS A 32 1.95 2.19 6.01
CA CYS A 32 3.17 1.65 5.43
C CYS A 32 4.42 2.27 6.10
N LYS A 33 5.56 1.59 6.01
CA LYS A 33 6.84 2.08 6.55
C LYS A 33 7.49 3.17 5.69
N SER A 34 7.22 3.15 4.39
CA SER A 34 7.84 4.07 3.43
C SER A 34 6.85 4.56 2.37
N PRO A 35 7.10 5.73 1.76
CA PRO A 35 6.31 6.21 0.62
C PRO A 35 6.29 5.22 -0.56
N ILE A 36 7.39 4.51 -0.78
CA ILE A 36 7.48 3.50 -1.85
C ILE A 36 6.52 2.36 -1.54
N ASP A 37 6.53 1.81 -0.32
CA ASP A 37 5.59 0.76 0.07
C ASP A 37 4.13 1.22 -0.05
N ALA A 38 3.84 2.47 0.33
CA ALA A 38 2.50 3.04 0.21
C ALA A 38 2.03 3.07 -1.25
N LEU A 39 2.88 3.55 -2.17
CA LEU A 39 2.61 3.57 -3.60
C LEU A 39 2.48 2.14 -4.16
N SER A 40 3.34 1.22 -3.72
CA SER A 40 3.32 -0.17 -4.16
C SER A 40 2.04 -0.89 -3.72
N CYS A 41 1.61 -0.70 -2.47
CA CYS A 41 0.32 -1.21 -1.97
C CYS A 41 -0.85 -0.63 -2.76
N GLY A 42 -0.83 0.67 -3.06
CA GLY A 42 -1.87 1.31 -3.87
C GLY A 42 -1.95 0.72 -5.27
N ALA A 43 -0.81 0.56 -5.95
CA ALA A 43 -0.75 -0.03 -7.29
C ALA A 43 -1.19 -1.50 -7.31
N LEU A 44 -0.74 -2.31 -6.34
CA LEU A 44 -1.19 -3.68 -6.16
C LEU A 44 -2.70 -3.75 -5.91
N GLY A 45 -3.24 -2.84 -5.09
CA GLY A 45 -4.67 -2.75 -4.81
C GLY A 45 -5.51 -2.49 -6.07
N ILE A 46 -5.04 -1.64 -6.97
CA ILE A 46 -5.71 -1.39 -8.27
C ILE A 46 -5.62 -2.64 -9.16
N ALA A 47 -4.42 -3.21 -9.28
CA ALA A 47 -4.14 -4.31 -10.19
C ALA A 47 -4.89 -5.59 -9.78
N ALA A 48 -4.86 -5.94 -8.49
CA ALA A 48 -5.50 -7.16 -7.98
C ALA A 48 -7.03 -7.09 -7.98
N ASN A 49 -7.62 -5.89 -7.77
CA ASN A 49 -9.07 -5.72 -7.71
C ASN A 49 -9.70 -5.29 -9.05
N SER A 50 -8.96 -5.38 -10.16
CA SER A 50 -9.43 -5.02 -11.51
C SER A 50 -10.04 -3.61 -11.60
N GLY A 51 -9.47 -2.64 -10.88
CA GLY A 51 -9.91 -1.25 -10.99
C GLY A 51 -9.76 -0.42 -9.71
N MET A 52 -10.32 0.80 -9.79
CA MET A 52 -10.31 1.73 -8.67
C MET A 52 -11.29 1.29 -7.56
N PRO A 53 -10.89 1.37 -6.28
CA PRO A 53 -11.80 1.13 -5.16
C PRO A 53 -12.99 2.09 -5.21
N GLN A 54 -14.17 1.58 -4.83
CA GLN A 54 -15.39 2.40 -4.76
C GLN A 54 -15.42 3.31 -3.53
N THR A 55 -14.79 2.87 -2.44
CA THR A 55 -14.65 3.64 -1.19
C THR A 55 -13.34 4.41 -1.17
N ARG A 56 -13.34 5.58 -0.53
CA ARG A 56 -12.14 6.36 -0.36
C ARG A 56 -11.18 5.71 0.64
N MET A 57 -10.01 5.36 0.17
CA MET A 57 -8.94 4.77 0.96
C MET A 57 -7.77 5.75 1.07
N MET A 58 -7.12 5.79 2.21
CA MET A 58 -5.91 6.57 2.46
C MET A 58 -4.71 5.64 2.59
N PHE A 59 -3.64 5.91 1.86
CA PHE A 59 -2.35 5.26 2.08
C PHE A 59 -1.46 6.25 2.81
N LEU A 60 -0.90 5.84 3.94
CA LEU A 60 -0.15 6.69 4.85
C LEU A 60 1.18 6.02 5.19
N ALA A 61 2.29 6.66 4.83
CA ALA A 61 3.61 6.22 5.22
C ALA A 61 4.07 6.93 6.50
N VAL A 62 4.47 6.12 7.48
CA VAL A 62 5.00 6.56 8.77
C VAL A 62 6.35 5.92 9.04
N ASP A 63 7.30 6.73 9.50
CA ASP A 63 8.65 6.28 9.81
C ASP A 63 8.76 5.61 11.19
N SER A 64 7.92 6.04 12.14
CA SER A 64 7.93 5.52 13.50
C SER A 64 6.50 5.39 14.04
N PRO A 65 6.21 4.42 14.93
CA PRO A 65 4.90 4.33 15.58
C PRO A 65 4.59 5.61 16.38
N LYS A 66 5.63 6.26 16.92
CA LYS A 66 5.53 7.54 17.65
C LYS A 66 5.07 8.71 16.78
N SER A 67 5.17 8.57 15.46
CA SER A 67 4.72 9.59 14.52
C SER A 67 3.27 9.40 14.08
N LEU A 68 2.57 8.36 14.53
CA LEU A 68 1.19 8.11 14.09
C LEU A 68 0.23 9.24 14.50
N PRO A 69 -0.64 9.73 13.60
CA PRO A 69 -1.73 10.64 13.95
C PRO A 69 -2.88 9.87 14.62
N LEU A 70 -2.69 9.45 15.88
CA LEU A 70 -3.63 8.57 16.60
C LEU A 70 -5.06 9.15 16.74
N ASP A 71 -5.20 10.45 16.96
CA ASP A 71 -6.51 11.11 17.07
C ASP A 71 -7.34 11.03 15.78
N PHE A 72 -6.66 11.01 14.64
CA PHE A 72 -7.28 10.82 13.34
C PHE A 72 -7.54 9.32 13.09
N LEU A 73 -6.52 8.49 13.29
CA LEU A 73 -6.58 7.05 12.98
C LEU A 73 -7.62 6.33 13.83
N SER A 74 -7.78 6.68 15.11
CA SER A 74 -8.80 6.09 16.00
C SER A 74 -10.24 6.22 15.49
N LYS A 75 -10.50 7.15 14.56
CA LYS A 75 -11.82 7.39 13.96
C LYS A 75 -11.98 6.71 12.61
N VAL A 76 -10.90 6.20 12.02
CA VAL A 76 -10.94 5.51 10.73
C VAL A 76 -11.53 4.12 10.92
N ARG A 77 -12.54 3.78 10.12
CA ARG A 77 -13.31 2.54 10.30
C ARG A 77 -12.47 1.27 10.13
N ALA A 78 -11.56 1.26 9.16
CA ALA A 78 -10.72 0.09 8.88
C ALA A 78 -9.26 0.51 8.71
N ILE A 79 -8.36 -0.08 9.50
CA ILE A 79 -6.92 0.17 9.40
C ILE A 79 -6.21 -1.11 9.03
N THR A 80 -5.37 -1.06 8.00
CA THR A 80 -4.45 -2.12 7.61
C THR A 80 -3.02 -1.66 7.85
N VAL A 81 -2.22 -2.47 8.53
CA VAL A 81 -0.80 -2.23 8.75
C VAL A 81 -0.02 -3.12 7.78
N ALA A 82 0.50 -2.49 6.73
CA ALA A 82 1.19 -3.11 5.61
C ALA A 82 2.69 -2.78 5.68
N CYS A 83 3.39 -3.36 6.66
CA CYS A 83 4.86 -3.24 6.76
C CYS A 83 5.57 -4.37 5.99
N SER A 84 6.89 -4.21 5.80
CA SER A 84 7.76 -5.19 5.15
C SER A 84 7.81 -6.54 5.89
N HIS A 85 8.21 -7.60 5.19
CA HIS A 85 8.35 -8.96 5.72
C HIS A 85 9.66 -9.15 6.53
N ASP A 86 10.49 -8.12 6.70
CA ASP A 86 11.71 -8.21 7.52
C ASP A 86 11.42 -8.04 9.02
N ASP A 87 12.41 -8.35 9.88
CA ASP A 87 12.26 -8.23 11.34
C ASP A 87 11.89 -6.81 11.78
N MET A 88 12.44 -5.81 11.11
CA MET A 88 12.15 -4.40 11.37
C MET A 88 10.70 -4.06 11.01
N GLY A 89 10.20 -4.55 9.87
CA GLY A 89 8.82 -4.38 9.43
C GLY A 89 7.82 -5.08 10.35
N ARG A 90 8.14 -6.31 10.77
CA ARG A 90 7.34 -7.05 11.77
C ARG A 90 7.25 -6.33 13.10
N SER A 91 8.38 -5.87 13.62
CA SER A 91 8.44 -5.14 14.89
C SER A 91 7.65 -3.84 14.83
N MET A 92 7.78 -3.10 13.71
CA MET A 92 6.99 -1.91 13.44
C MET A 92 5.49 -2.23 13.42
N ALA A 93 5.07 -3.27 12.69
CA ALA A 93 3.67 -3.63 12.57
C ALA A 93 3.03 -3.99 13.92
N GLN A 94 3.77 -4.72 14.76
CA GLN A 94 3.32 -5.05 16.11
C GLN A 94 3.20 -3.80 16.99
N ALA A 95 4.20 -2.92 16.99
CA ALA A 95 4.13 -1.66 17.74
C ALA A 95 2.96 -0.77 17.30
N ILE A 96 2.63 -0.74 16.00
CA ILE A 96 1.45 -0.03 15.49
C ILE A 96 0.15 -0.71 15.97
N LYS A 97 0.09 -2.05 15.94
CA LYS A 97 -1.07 -2.83 16.40
C LYS A 97 -1.37 -2.63 17.89
N GLU A 98 -0.33 -2.48 18.72
CA GLU A 98 -0.49 -2.14 20.14
C GLU A 98 -1.13 -0.75 20.32
N LEU A 99 -0.74 0.23 19.50
CA LEU A 99 -1.30 1.59 19.54
C LEU A 99 -2.70 1.68 18.91
N LEU A 100 -2.99 0.83 17.93
CA LEU A 100 -4.26 0.77 17.19
C LEU A 100 -4.80 -0.67 17.20
N PRO A 101 -5.41 -1.12 18.31
CA PRO A 101 -5.81 -2.53 18.48
C PRO A 101 -6.82 -3.04 17.44
N HIS A 102 -7.61 -2.15 16.84
CA HIS A 102 -8.59 -2.48 15.79
C HIS A 102 -7.98 -2.60 14.38
N SER A 103 -6.67 -2.37 14.22
CA SER A 103 -5.98 -2.52 12.94
C SER A 103 -5.70 -3.98 12.58
N ASN A 104 -5.57 -4.30 11.29
CA ASN A 104 -5.18 -5.64 10.83
C ASN A 104 -3.79 -5.60 10.22
N ILE A 105 -2.90 -6.52 10.61
CA ILE A 105 -1.56 -6.62 10.01
C ILE A 105 -1.68 -7.46 8.73
N VAL A 106 -1.11 -6.96 7.64
CA VAL A 106 -0.94 -7.70 6.37
C VAL A 106 0.53 -7.60 5.98
N GLN A 107 1.08 -8.69 5.48
CA GLN A 107 2.47 -8.77 5.04
C GLN A 107 2.55 -9.09 3.55
N PRO A 108 3.57 -8.56 2.85
CA PRO A 108 3.86 -9.01 1.52
C PRO A 108 4.38 -10.44 1.52
N GLN A 109 4.22 -11.13 0.41
CA GLN A 109 4.85 -12.44 0.17
C GLN A 109 6.33 -12.29 -0.20
N ALA A 110 6.69 -11.16 -0.79
CA ALA A 110 8.08 -10.78 -1.04
C ALA A 110 8.69 -10.08 0.20
N LEU A 111 9.96 -9.65 0.09
CA LEU A 111 10.65 -8.92 1.15
C LEU A 111 9.91 -7.64 1.59
N ASP A 112 9.39 -6.89 0.61
CA ASP A 112 8.61 -5.67 0.80
C ASP A 112 7.54 -5.56 -0.30
N TRP A 113 6.67 -4.55 -0.17
CA TRP A 113 5.55 -4.35 -1.11
C TRP A 113 6.02 -3.94 -2.50
N ASN A 114 7.18 -3.30 -2.60
CA ASN A 114 7.76 -2.92 -3.88
C ASN A 114 8.29 -4.14 -4.64
N ALA A 115 8.99 -5.04 -3.96
CA ALA A 115 9.43 -6.32 -4.49
C ALA A 115 8.23 -7.15 -4.95
N GLU A 116 7.14 -7.16 -4.17
CA GLU A 116 5.89 -7.83 -4.57
C GLU A 116 5.28 -7.22 -5.83
N LEU A 117 5.17 -5.89 -5.90
CA LEU A 117 4.68 -5.22 -7.11
C LEU A 117 5.56 -5.52 -8.34
N LEU A 118 6.88 -5.52 -8.19
CA LEU A 118 7.80 -5.84 -9.27
C LEU A 118 7.62 -7.29 -9.75
N GLN A 119 7.43 -8.24 -8.83
CA GLN A 119 7.16 -9.63 -9.17
C GLN A 119 5.81 -9.76 -9.89
N TYR A 120 4.76 -9.13 -9.36
CA TYR A 120 3.43 -9.08 -9.98
C TYR A 120 3.51 -8.54 -11.42
N SER A 121 4.17 -7.40 -11.62
CA SER A 121 4.31 -6.77 -12.94
C SER A 121 5.04 -7.66 -13.95
N ARG A 122 6.07 -8.41 -13.50
CA ARG A 122 6.78 -9.37 -14.36
C ARG A 122 5.87 -10.53 -14.79
N GLN A 123 5.12 -11.10 -13.85
CA GLN A 123 4.19 -12.19 -14.14
C GLN A 123 3.10 -11.74 -15.11
N GLU A 124 2.55 -10.55 -14.92
CA GLU A 124 1.51 -10.01 -15.79
C GLU A 124 2.01 -9.80 -17.23
N LYS A 125 3.23 -9.27 -17.41
CA LYS A 125 3.84 -9.14 -18.73
C LYS A 125 4.00 -10.48 -19.43
N VAL A 126 4.41 -11.53 -18.71
CA VAL A 126 4.53 -12.89 -19.27
C VAL A 126 3.16 -13.41 -19.71
N ARG A 127 2.12 -13.26 -18.87
CA ARG A 127 0.75 -13.69 -19.19
C ARG A 127 0.20 -13.01 -20.44
N LEU A 128 0.39 -11.69 -20.56
CA LEU A 128 -0.06 -10.93 -21.73
C LEU A 128 0.65 -11.39 -23.02
N GLN A 129 1.97 -11.59 -22.97
CA GLN A 129 2.72 -12.10 -24.12
C GLN A 129 2.29 -13.52 -24.54
N GLU A 130 1.98 -14.39 -23.57
CA GLU A 130 1.46 -15.73 -23.87
C GLU A 130 0.05 -15.69 -24.48
N ALA A 131 -0.82 -14.80 -23.98
CA ALA A 131 -2.17 -14.61 -24.52
C ALA A 131 -2.13 -14.10 -25.97
N GLU A 132 -1.26 -13.14 -26.29
CA GLU A 132 -1.05 -12.63 -27.65
C GLU A 132 -0.55 -13.73 -28.60
N LYS A 133 0.44 -14.53 -28.18
CA LYS A 133 0.93 -15.67 -28.96
C LYS A 133 -0.16 -16.70 -29.26
N LYS A 134 -1.03 -16.99 -28.28
CA LYS A 134 -2.17 -17.91 -28.47
C LYS A 134 -3.21 -17.34 -29.43
N LYS A 135 -3.52 -16.05 -29.35
CA LYS A 135 -4.45 -15.37 -30.25
C LYS A 135 -3.96 -15.40 -31.70
N ASN A 136 -2.68 -15.13 -31.93
CA ASN A 136 -2.11 -15.11 -33.28
C ASN A 136 -2.12 -16.51 -33.93
N ARG A 137 -1.85 -17.57 -33.16
CA ARG A 137 -1.94 -18.96 -33.65
C ARG A 137 -3.36 -19.42 -33.99
N GLY A 138 -4.38 -18.81 -33.39
CA GLY A 138 -5.79 -19.11 -33.66
C GLY A 138 -6.34 -18.43 -34.91
N LEU A 139 -5.67 -17.40 -35.42
CA LEU A 139 -6.04 -16.64 -36.63
C LEU A 139 -5.39 -17.20 -37.91
N GLU A 140 -4.46 -18.14 -37.79
CA GLU A 140 -3.77 -18.82 -38.90
C GLU A 140 -4.49 -20.11 -39.37
N ARG A 141 -5.78 -20.28 -39.06
CA ARG A 141 -6.62 -21.40 -39.50
C ARG A 141 -7.84 -20.89 -40.27
#